data_AF-A0A2N0NQN4-F1
#
_entry.id   AF-A0A2N0NQN4-F1
#
_cell.length_a   1.000
_cell.length_b   1.000
_cell.length_c   1.000
_cell.angle_alpha   90.00
_cell.angle_beta   90.00
_cell.angle_gamma   90.00
#
_symmetry.space_group_name_H-M   'P 1'
#
loop_
_entity.id
_entity.type
_entity.pdbx_description
1 polymer ?
#
loop_
_entity_poly.entity_id
_entity_poly.type
_entity_poly.pdbx_seq_one_letter_code
_entity_poly.pdbx_strand_id
1 'polypeptide(L)'
;MQDEEFFTTCHQIRSVWASIKECINILEAKSASLADCFIQMIKLAVAIFRLPSSNSYKSAAIQVFNHHYLEFQHPAYLLCYCLHSYYRGFGINDDGFRDAAITATTLWQNLGYPEEECKQLLTQFRHFDQKLKPYDLDYVLNLDTPELWWSSIRLKKCYIRDLALQLFGISPSQAGCELNFSMLKWMIGDRRVRLDVKKLKGMSKIRSYHLASIKNELSYYGKDLSSAELREIANISTVSNIISLNDEDDDITDNILLEERREMEIQTRTNLVLEDFIDLSQSLDNMETVGSENNDNVDERNGN
;
A
#
# COMPACT_ATOMS: atom_id res chain seq x y z
N MET A 1 36.74 14.15 -21.72
CA MET A 1 36.10 15.03 -20.73
C MET A 1 34.60 15.13 -20.97
N GLN A 2 34.13 15.59 -22.14
CA GLN A 2 32.69 15.70 -22.46
C GLN A 2 31.96 14.33 -22.47
N ASP A 3 32.60 13.28 -23.00
CA ASP A 3 32.01 11.94 -23.01
C ASP A 3 31.94 11.31 -21.60
N GLU A 4 32.91 11.59 -20.74
CA GLU A 4 32.98 11.02 -19.39
C GLU A 4 31.95 11.66 -18.46
N GLU A 5 31.72 12.96 -18.60
CA GLU A 5 30.63 13.69 -17.94
C GLU A 5 29.27 13.15 -18.41
N PHE A 6 29.08 12.94 -19.71
CA PHE A 6 27.86 12.35 -20.28
C PHE A 6 27.56 10.96 -19.69
N PHE A 7 28.53 10.03 -19.69
CA PHE A 7 28.31 8.69 -19.14
C PHE A 7 28.05 8.73 -17.62
N THR A 8 28.75 9.61 -16.89
CA THR A 8 28.51 9.80 -15.44
C THR A 8 27.07 10.28 -15.18
N THR A 9 26.59 11.24 -15.96
CA THR A 9 25.20 11.69 -15.90
C THR A 9 24.21 10.59 -16.27
N CYS A 10 24.48 9.78 -17.31
CA CYS A 10 23.65 8.63 -17.66
C CYS A 10 23.57 7.59 -16.53
N HIS A 11 24.68 7.30 -15.85
CA HIS A 11 24.71 6.40 -14.70
C HIS A 11 23.86 6.92 -13.53
N GLN A 12 23.90 8.23 -13.27
CA GLN A 12 23.09 8.88 -12.23
C GLN A 12 21.60 8.90 -12.59
N ILE A 13 21.24 9.15 -13.85
CA ILE A 13 19.82 9.06 -14.28
C ILE A 13 19.33 7.63 -14.16
N ARG A 14 20.16 6.64 -14.52
CA ARG A 14 19.82 5.22 -14.43
C ARG A 14 19.47 4.80 -13.01
N SER A 15 20.10 5.36 -11.97
CA SER A 15 19.77 5.00 -10.58
C SER A 15 18.35 5.44 -10.22
N VAL A 16 17.92 6.64 -10.62
CA VAL A 16 16.53 7.10 -10.43
C VAL A 16 15.56 6.25 -11.25
N TRP A 17 15.91 5.92 -12.50
CA TRP A 17 15.08 5.09 -13.38
C TRP A 17 14.89 3.67 -12.85
N ALA A 18 15.92 3.10 -12.21
CA ALA A 18 15.81 1.80 -11.57
C ALA A 18 14.79 1.83 -10.43
N SER A 19 14.84 2.85 -9.56
CA SER A 19 13.86 3.02 -8.48
C SER A 19 12.43 3.23 -9.00
N ILE A 20 12.24 3.98 -10.09
CA ILE A 20 10.91 4.14 -10.72
C ILE A 20 10.39 2.79 -11.23
N LYS A 21 11.23 2.01 -11.92
CA LYS A 21 10.84 0.69 -12.43
C LYS A 21 10.46 -0.26 -11.29
N GLU A 22 11.22 -0.26 -10.21
CA GLU A 22 10.93 -1.08 -9.02
C GLU A 22 9.61 -0.66 -8.37
N CYS A 23 9.39 0.64 -8.18
CA CYS A 23 8.13 1.19 -7.67
C CYS A 23 6.93 0.72 -8.50
N ILE A 24 6.97 0.83 -9.83
CA ILE A 24 5.88 0.38 -10.71
C ILE A 24 5.60 -1.11 -10.51
N ASN A 25 6.63 -1.94 -10.52
CA ASN A 25 6.46 -3.39 -10.36
C ASN A 25 5.83 -3.76 -9.01
N ILE A 26 6.21 -3.06 -7.94
CA ILE A 26 5.67 -3.30 -6.59
C ILE A 26 4.22 -2.83 -6.50
N LEU A 27 3.91 -1.62 -6.99
CA LEU A 27 2.58 -1.03 -6.86
C LEU A 27 1.54 -1.63 -7.81
N GLU A 28 1.97 -2.22 -8.93
CA GLU A 28 1.08 -3.00 -9.80
C GLU A 28 0.72 -4.37 -9.21
N ALA A 29 1.44 -4.83 -8.17
CA ALA A 29 1.12 -6.09 -7.50
C ALA A 29 -0.23 -5.98 -6.77
N LYS A 30 -1.02 -7.06 -6.81
CA LYS A 30 -2.30 -7.13 -6.09
C LYS A 30 -2.15 -7.08 -4.56
N SER A 31 -0.96 -7.36 -4.06
CA SER A 31 -0.61 -7.33 -2.64
C SER A 31 -0.08 -5.97 -2.18
N ALA A 32 0.01 -4.97 -3.07
CA ALA A 32 0.47 -3.65 -2.70
C ALA A 32 -0.52 -3.01 -1.72
N SER A 33 0.02 -2.32 -0.72
CA SER A 33 -0.72 -1.57 0.28
C SER A 33 -0.46 -0.06 0.16
N LEU A 34 -1.26 0.74 0.85
CA LEU A 34 -0.99 2.18 0.98
C LEU A 34 0.38 2.46 1.62
N ALA A 35 0.85 1.59 2.53
CA ALA A 35 2.19 1.75 3.09
C ALA A 35 3.27 1.57 2.01
N ASP A 36 3.11 0.58 1.13
CA ASP A 36 4.04 0.36 0.00
C ASP A 36 4.12 1.59 -0.90
N CYS A 37 2.99 2.25 -1.20
CA CYS A 37 3.00 3.51 -1.94
C CYS A 37 3.90 4.55 -1.28
N PHE A 38 3.75 4.75 0.03
CA PHE A 38 4.55 5.72 0.75
C PHE A 38 6.03 5.35 0.82
N ILE A 39 6.35 4.07 1.06
CA ILE A 39 7.72 3.55 1.05
C ILE A 39 8.38 3.77 -0.31
N GLN A 40 7.68 3.49 -1.41
CA GLN A 40 8.22 3.70 -2.75
C GLN A 40 8.42 5.19 -3.06
N MET A 41 7.55 6.08 -2.56
CA MET A 41 7.77 7.53 -2.67
C MET A 41 9.03 7.97 -1.90
N ILE A 42 9.26 7.43 -0.69
CA ILE A 42 10.48 7.69 0.07
C ILE A 42 11.70 7.18 -0.71
N LYS A 43 11.68 5.93 -1.20
CA LYS A 43 12.79 5.35 -1.98
C LYS A 43 13.11 6.19 -3.21
N LEU A 44 12.09 6.67 -3.93
CA LEU A 44 12.27 7.57 -5.08
C LEU A 44 12.86 8.93 -4.67
N ALA A 45 12.36 9.52 -3.59
CA ALA A 45 12.88 10.77 -3.05
C ALA A 45 14.34 10.64 -2.61
N VAL A 46 14.70 9.55 -1.94
CA VAL A 46 16.09 9.22 -1.57
C VAL A 46 16.97 9.08 -2.81
N ALA A 47 16.49 8.42 -3.87
CA ALA A 47 17.23 8.29 -5.12
C ALA A 47 17.51 9.66 -5.78
N ILE A 48 16.54 10.58 -5.76
CA ILE A 48 16.71 11.96 -6.24
C ILE A 48 17.63 12.76 -5.32
N PHE A 49 17.48 12.61 -4.01
CA PHE A 49 18.28 13.29 -2.99
C PHE A 49 19.77 12.95 -3.14
N ARG A 50 20.09 11.67 -3.42
CA ARG A 50 21.45 11.15 -3.64
C ARG A 50 22.13 11.69 -4.91
N LEU A 51 21.40 12.30 -5.85
CA LEU A 51 22.03 12.94 -7.01
C LEU A 51 22.97 14.07 -6.55
N PRO A 52 24.16 14.24 -7.15
CA PRO A 52 25.04 15.33 -6.77
C PRO A 52 24.43 16.67 -7.21
N SER A 53 24.71 17.73 -6.46
CA SER A 53 24.21 19.08 -6.78
C SER A 53 24.73 19.63 -8.11
N SER A 54 25.82 19.06 -8.65
CA SER A 54 26.33 19.36 -9.99
C SER A 54 25.49 18.75 -11.12
N ASN A 55 24.61 17.79 -10.82
CA ASN A 55 23.75 17.18 -11.82
C ASN A 55 22.63 18.14 -12.21
N SER A 56 22.62 18.55 -13.48
CA SER A 56 21.64 19.50 -14.05
C SER A 56 20.19 19.02 -13.99
N TYR A 57 19.96 17.70 -13.89
CA TYR A 57 18.62 17.10 -13.81
C TYR A 57 18.04 17.12 -12.40
N LYS A 58 18.86 17.29 -11.35
CA LYS A 58 18.39 17.17 -9.96
C LYS A 58 17.27 18.16 -9.65
N SER A 59 17.44 19.43 -10.01
CA SER A 59 16.45 20.48 -9.77
C SER A 59 15.11 20.16 -10.46
N ALA A 60 15.15 19.77 -11.73
CA ALA A 60 13.95 19.40 -12.48
C ALA A 60 13.26 18.16 -11.87
N ALA A 61 14.03 17.16 -11.46
CA ALA A 61 13.50 15.96 -10.80
C ALA A 61 12.80 16.30 -9.47
N ILE A 62 13.39 17.19 -8.67
CA ILE A 62 12.79 17.67 -7.40
C ILE A 62 11.47 18.40 -7.68
N GLN A 63 11.44 19.29 -8.68
CA GLN A 63 10.22 20.03 -9.04
C GLN A 63 9.10 19.09 -9.48
N VAL A 64 9.40 18.14 -10.38
CA VAL A 64 8.42 17.15 -10.86
C VAL A 64 7.94 16.25 -9.71
N PHE A 65 8.85 15.79 -8.86
CA PHE A 65 8.49 14.98 -7.70
C PHE A 65 7.58 15.75 -6.74
N ASN A 66 7.95 16.98 -6.37
CA ASN A 66 7.18 17.79 -5.44
C ASN A 66 5.79 18.12 -5.99
N HIS A 67 5.68 18.44 -7.28
CA HIS A 67 4.40 18.71 -7.92
C HIS A 67 3.46 17.50 -7.81
N HIS A 68 3.91 16.32 -8.25
CA HIS A 68 3.09 15.11 -8.17
C HIS A 68 2.86 14.65 -6.74
N TYR A 69 3.83 14.79 -5.83
CA TYR A 69 3.65 14.42 -4.43
C TYR A 69 2.43 15.10 -3.81
N LEU A 70 2.18 16.37 -4.13
CA LEU A 70 1.02 17.11 -3.64
C LEU A 70 -0.30 16.61 -4.21
N GLU A 71 -0.34 16.25 -5.50
CA GLU A 71 -1.51 15.65 -6.13
C GLU A 71 -1.90 14.34 -5.44
N PHE A 72 -0.91 13.59 -4.97
CA PHE A 72 -1.07 12.29 -4.31
C PHE A 72 -1.03 12.36 -2.78
N GLN A 73 -0.91 13.56 -2.18
CA GLN A 73 -0.73 13.72 -0.73
C GLN A 73 -2.04 13.44 0.02
N HIS A 74 -2.28 12.17 0.34
CA HIS A 74 -3.35 11.77 1.25
C HIS A 74 -2.77 11.40 2.65
N PRO A 75 -3.32 11.94 3.76
CA PRO A 75 -2.79 11.69 5.11
C PRO A 75 -2.72 10.20 5.49
N ALA A 76 -3.60 9.37 4.93
CA ALA A 76 -3.60 7.93 5.18
C ALA A 76 -2.30 7.22 4.76
N TYR A 77 -1.58 7.71 3.73
CA TYR A 77 -0.33 7.09 3.32
C TYR A 77 0.74 7.16 4.41
N LEU A 78 0.91 8.35 5.01
CA LEU A 78 1.82 8.58 6.12
C LEU A 78 1.44 7.72 7.33
N LEU A 79 0.15 7.67 7.65
CA LEU A 79 -0.36 6.81 8.73
C LEU A 79 -0.05 5.33 8.48
N CYS A 80 -0.28 4.83 7.26
CA CYS A 80 0.00 3.43 6.92
C CYS A 80 1.50 3.11 7.04
N TYR A 81 2.38 4.03 6.65
CA TYR A 81 3.81 3.87 6.85
C TYR A 81 4.20 3.83 8.33
N CYS A 82 3.60 4.69 9.16
CA CYS A 82 3.78 4.63 10.61
C CYS A 82 3.25 3.31 11.20
N LEU A 83 2.14 2.76 10.70
CA LEU A 83 1.56 1.51 11.15
C LEU A 83 2.25 0.25 10.57
N HIS A 84 3.17 0.40 9.63
CA HIS A 84 3.89 -0.73 9.07
C HIS A 84 4.83 -1.32 10.12
N SER A 85 4.63 -2.57 10.53
CA SER A 85 5.32 -3.20 11.66
C SER A 85 6.84 -3.27 11.52
N TYR A 86 7.36 -3.39 10.29
CA TYR A 86 8.79 -3.30 9.98
C TYR A 86 9.36 -1.87 10.07
N TYR A 87 8.85 -0.94 9.25
CA TYR A 87 9.40 0.42 9.17
C TYR A 87 9.01 1.29 10.37
N ARG A 88 7.79 1.17 10.89
CA ARG A 88 7.24 1.94 12.03
C ARG A 88 7.51 3.44 11.96
N GLY A 89 7.37 4.04 10.78
CA GLY A 89 7.67 5.46 10.62
C GLY A 89 9.15 5.80 10.75
N PHE A 90 10.07 4.87 10.48
CA PHE A 90 11.51 5.12 10.55
C PHE A 90 11.90 6.38 9.76
N GLY A 91 12.71 7.24 10.38
CA GLY A 91 13.14 8.52 9.82
C GLY A 91 12.12 9.65 9.93
N ILE A 92 10.90 9.42 10.42
CA ILE A 92 9.90 10.49 10.62
C ILE A 92 10.26 11.34 11.85
N ASN A 93 10.07 12.66 11.73
CA ASN A 93 10.22 13.59 12.84
C ASN A 93 8.94 13.70 13.72
N ASP A 94 9.04 14.42 14.84
CA ASP A 94 7.93 14.57 15.79
C ASP A 94 6.66 15.18 15.14
N ASP A 95 6.83 16.08 14.16
CA ASP A 95 5.72 16.69 13.44
C ASP A 95 5.00 15.67 12.55
N GLY A 96 5.74 14.87 11.77
CA GLY A 96 5.16 13.80 10.94
C GLY A 96 4.48 12.71 11.77
N PHE A 97 5.04 12.36 12.95
CA PHE A 97 4.38 11.44 13.88
C PHE A 97 3.07 12.05 14.43
N ARG A 98 3.09 13.34 14.81
CA ARG A 98 1.89 14.05 15.26
C ARG A 98 0.81 14.06 14.18
N ASP A 99 1.17 14.33 12.93
CA ASP A 99 0.24 14.38 11.81
C ASP A 99 -0.37 13.01 11.50
N ALA A 100 0.43 11.93 11.58
CA ALA A 100 -0.07 10.56 11.52
C ALA A 100 -1.05 10.25 12.66
N ALA A 101 -0.73 10.67 13.89
CA ALA A 101 -1.58 10.45 15.05
C ALA A 101 -2.92 11.19 14.95
N ILE A 102 -2.90 12.45 14.50
CA ILE A 102 -4.11 13.22 14.21
C ILE A 102 -4.93 12.50 13.15
N THR A 103 -4.31 12.08 12.04
CA THR A 103 -4.98 11.35 10.97
C THR A 103 -5.66 10.09 11.49
N ALA A 104 -4.98 9.30 12.33
CA ALA A 104 -5.55 8.09 12.92
C ALA A 104 -6.80 8.38 13.76
N THR A 105 -6.74 9.42 14.60
CA THR A 105 -7.90 9.82 15.42
C THR A 105 -9.04 10.38 14.59
N THR A 106 -8.77 11.19 13.57
CA THR A 106 -9.79 11.76 12.68
C THR A 106 -10.48 10.67 11.87
N LEU A 107 -9.73 9.71 11.32
CA LEU A 107 -10.31 8.56 10.62
C LEU A 107 -11.19 7.72 11.55
N TRP A 108 -10.72 7.44 12.76
CA TRP A 108 -11.51 6.68 13.74
C TRP A 108 -12.80 7.40 14.13
N GLN A 109 -12.75 8.72 14.32
CA GLN A 109 -13.94 9.54 14.58
C GLN A 109 -14.91 9.55 13.40
N ASN A 110 -14.39 9.67 12.17
CA ASN A 110 -15.20 9.67 10.96
C ASN A 110 -15.93 8.34 10.72
N LEU A 111 -15.41 7.24 11.26
CA LEU A 111 -16.10 5.94 11.27
C LEU A 111 -17.24 5.85 12.31
N GLY A 112 -17.48 6.92 13.08
CA GLY A 112 -18.57 7.01 14.05
C GLY A 112 -18.24 6.44 15.44
N TYR A 113 -16.97 6.15 15.72
CA TYR A 113 -16.56 5.62 17.03
C TYR A 113 -16.46 6.72 18.10
N PRO A 114 -16.68 6.38 19.39
CA PRO A 114 -16.72 7.36 20.47
C PRO A 114 -15.33 7.94 20.79
N GLU A 115 -15.33 9.14 21.38
CA GLU A 115 -14.11 9.87 21.74
C GLU A 115 -13.21 9.09 22.72
N GLU A 116 -13.80 8.31 23.63
CA GLU A 116 -13.05 7.47 24.58
C GLU A 116 -12.24 6.36 23.91
N GLU A 117 -12.75 5.82 22.79
CA GLU A 117 -11.99 4.87 21.97
C GLU A 117 -10.87 5.57 21.20
N CYS A 118 -11.08 6.81 20.75
CA CYS A 118 -10.05 7.62 20.11
C CYS A 118 -8.85 7.88 21.06
N LYS A 119 -9.13 8.19 22.34
CA LYS A 119 -8.09 8.38 23.37
C LYS A 119 -7.29 7.09 23.62
N GLN A 120 -7.98 5.96 23.64
CA GLN A 120 -7.34 4.64 23.77
C GLN A 120 -6.52 4.30 22.53
N LEU A 121 -7.03 4.57 21.32
CA LEU A 121 -6.32 4.39 20.06
C LEU A 121 -5.03 5.20 20.04
N LEU A 122 -5.08 6.49 20.41
CA LEU A 122 -3.91 7.35 20.47
C LEU A 122 -2.88 6.84 21.49
N THR A 123 -3.34 6.35 22.63
CA THR A 123 -2.46 5.74 23.64
C THR A 123 -1.80 4.48 23.07
N GLN A 124 -2.55 3.61 22.41
CA GLN A 124 -2.05 2.40 21.77
C GLN A 124 -1.03 2.73 20.66
N PHE A 125 -1.26 3.79 19.89
CA PHE A 125 -0.33 4.24 18.86
C PHE A 125 1.02 4.65 19.42
N ARG A 126 1.03 5.41 20.53
CA ARG A 126 2.27 5.75 21.25
C ARG A 126 2.98 4.52 21.82
N HIS A 127 2.23 3.53 22.31
CA HIS A 127 2.83 2.29 22.81
C HIS A 127 3.45 1.46 21.68
N PHE A 128 2.80 1.45 20.51
CA PHE A 128 3.30 0.78 19.32
C PHE A 128 4.61 1.42 18.82
N ASP A 129 4.66 2.75 18.75
CA ASP A 129 5.86 3.51 18.39
C ASP A 129 7.04 3.18 19.32
N GLN A 130 6.79 3.14 20.63
CA GLN A 130 7.79 2.82 21.66
C GLN A 130 8.13 1.32 21.77
N LYS A 131 7.58 0.45 20.90
CA LYS A 131 7.75 -1.02 20.95
C LYS A 131 7.42 -1.61 22.32
N LEU A 132 6.44 -1.07 23.03
CA LEU A 132 6.00 -1.58 24.32
C LEU A 132 5.09 -2.79 24.13
N LYS A 133 5.09 -3.71 25.11
CA LYS A 133 4.19 -4.88 25.11
C LYS A 133 2.73 -4.46 24.91
N PRO A 134 1.96 -5.09 24.00
CA PRO A 134 2.27 -6.31 23.22
C PRO A 134 2.83 -6.05 21.81
N TYR A 135 3.29 -4.84 21.50
CA TYR A 135 3.80 -4.43 20.19
C TYR A 135 5.32 -4.65 20.03
N ASP A 136 5.92 -5.44 20.91
CA ASP A 136 7.34 -5.75 20.99
C ASP A 136 7.76 -6.94 20.09
N LEU A 137 6.81 -7.54 19.37
CA LEU A 137 7.08 -8.65 18.45
C LEU A 137 7.93 -8.19 17.26
N ASP A 138 8.94 -8.99 16.94
CA ASP A 138 9.76 -8.81 15.75
C ASP A 138 8.95 -9.03 14.47
N TYR A 139 9.41 -8.41 13.39
CA TYR A 139 8.85 -8.57 12.04
C TYR A 139 9.87 -9.28 11.17
N VAL A 140 9.47 -10.39 10.53
CA VAL A 140 10.35 -11.16 9.65
C VAL A 140 10.11 -10.75 8.20
N LEU A 141 11.09 -10.06 7.61
CA LEU A 141 11.02 -9.60 6.22
C LEU A 141 10.80 -10.79 5.26
N ASN A 142 9.95 -10.60 4.25
CA ASN A 142 9.54 -11.59 3.25
C ASN A 142 8.69 -12.78 3.73
N LEU A 143 8.58 -13.01 5.03
CA LEU A 143 7.70 -14.06 5.59
C LEU A 143 6.43 -13.48 6.19
N ASP A 144 6.54 -12.34 6.86
CA ASP A 144 5.42 -11.62 7.43
C ASP A 144 4.81 -10.64 6.41
N THR A 145 3.51 -10.40 6.57
CA THR A 145 2.83 -9.24 6.02
C THR A 145 2.36 -8.35 7.18
N PRO A 146 2.16 -7.03 6.96
CA PRO A 146 1.61 -6.16 7.98
C PRO A 146 0.29 -6.68 8.55
N GLU A 147 -0.60 -7.25 7.73
CA GLU A 147 -1.87 -7.80 8.21
C GLU A 147 -1.66 -9.03 9.10
N LEU A 148 -0.73 -9.92 8.76
CA LEU A 148 -0.39 -11.07 9.59
C LEU A 148 0.19 -10.64 10.93
N TRP A 149 1.10 -9.66 10.92
CA TRP A 149 1.70 -9.13 12.14
C TRP A 149 0.66 -8.47 13.04
N TRP A 150 -0.21 -7.62 12.50
CA TRP A 150 -1.30 -7.00 13.27
C TRP A 150 -2.30 -8.05 13.80
N SER A 151 -2.58 -9.10 13.03
CA SER A 151 -3.44 -10.21 13.44
C SER A 151 -2.87 -11.04 14.60
N SER A 152 -1.54 -11.01 14.81
CA SER A 152 -0.90 -11.69 15.94
C SER A 152 -1.27 -11.09 17.30
N ILE A 153 -1.71 -9.83 17.34
CA ILE A 153 -2.05 -9.10 18.56
C ILE A 153 -3.45 -9.50 19.04
N ARG A 154 -3.49 -10.40 20.02
CA ARG A 154 -4.73 -11.00 20.57
C ARG A 154 -5.41 -10.18 21.67
N LEU A 155 -5.12 -8.89 21.79
CA LEU A 155 -5.81 -8.01 22.74
C LEU A 155 -7.30 -7.90 22.38
N LYS A 156 -8.17 -7.99 23.39
CA LYS A 156 -9.62 -7.93 23.23
C LYS A 156 -10.11 -6.57 22.71
N LYS A 157 -9.44 -5.47 23.09
CA LYS A 157 -9.75 -4.10 22.67
C LYS A 157 -8.48 -3.43 22.13
N CYS A 158 -8.23 -3.55 20.83
CA CYS A 158 -7.05 -3.02 20.18
C CYS A 158 -7.47 -2.24 18.93
N TYR A 159 -7.89 -1.00 19.13
CA TYR A 159 -8.43 -0.15 18.07
C TYR A 159 -7.37 0.20 17.03
N ILE A 160 -6.09 0.32 17.44
CA ILE A 160 -5.00 0.53 16.47
C ILE A 160 -4.85 -0.65 15.51
N ARG A 161 -4.97 -1.90 16.01
CA ARG A 161 -4.94 -3.09 15.16
C ARG A 161 -6.10 -3.06 14.19
N ASP A 162 -7.29 -2.77 14.68
CA ASP A 162 -8.51 -2.78 13.86
C ASP A 162 -8.43 -1.70 12.76
N LEU A 163 -7.94 -0.50 13.10
CA LEU A 163 -7.65 0.56 12.13
C LEU A 163 -6.57 0.15 11.13
N ALA A 164 -5.47 -0.45 11.60
CA ALA A 164 -4.38 -0.90 10.74
C ALA A 164 -4.86 -1.94 9.73
N LEU A 165 -5.60 -2.96 10.18
CA LEU A 165 -6.17 -3.99 9.29
C LEU A 165 -7.14 -3.41 8.26
N GLN A 166 -7.94 -2.41 8.63
CA GLN A 166 -8.81 -1.70 7.68
C GLN A 166 -8.00 -0.94 6.62
N LEU A 167 -6.94 -0.23 7.05
CA LEU A 167 -6.09 0.54 6.14
C LEU A 167 -5.27 -0.34 5.20
N PHE A 168 -4.69 -1.45 5.70
CA PHE A 168 -3.95 -2.41 4.86
C PHE A 168 -4.87 -3.16 3.89
N GLY A 169 -6.18 -3.25 4.17
CA GLY A 169 -7.16 -3.80 3.23
C GLY A 169 -7.45 -2.91 2.01
N ILE A 170 -6.95 -1.67 1.97
CA ILE A 170 -7.15 -0.76 0.85
C ILE A 170 -6.13 -1.07 -0.25
N SER A 171 -6.62 -1.48 -1.42
CA SER A 171 -5.79 -1.66 -2.62
C SER A 171 -5.49 -0.30 -3.26
N PRO A 172 -4.21 0.12 -3.35
CA PRO A 172 -3.85 1.43 -3.90
C PRO A 172 -3.95 1.47 -5.44
N SER A 173 -3.75 0.34 -6.12
CA SER A 173 -3.72 0.32 -7.58
C SER A 173 -5.08 -0.02 -8.19
N GLN A 174 -5.41 0.70 -9.26
CA GLN A 174 -6.53 0.33 -10.13
C GLN A 174 -6.18 -0.83 -11.07
N ALA A 175 -4.96 -1.35 -11.05
CA ALA A 175 -4.49 -2.42 -11.93
C ALA A 175 -5.41 -3.66 -11.88
N GLY A 176 -5.94 -4.01 -10.71
CA GLY A 176 -6.94 -5.08 -10.57
C GLY A 176 -8.24 -4.79 -11.35
N CYS A 177 -8.70 -3.54 -11.32
CA CYS A 177 -9.83 -3.06 -12.11
C CYS A 177 -9.47 -3.00 -13.60
N GLU A 178 -8.31 -2.49 -13.99
CA GLU A 178 -7.84 -2.41 -15.37
C GLU A 178 -7.71 -3.77 -16.04
N LEU A 179 -7.24 -4.79 -15.31
CA LEU A 179 -7.22 -6.17 -15.80
C LEU A 179 -8.64 -6.67 -16.10
N ASN A 180 -9.59 -6.40 -15.19
CA ASN A 180 -10.99 -6.75 -15.41
C ASN A 180 -11.57 -5.98 -16.60
N PHE A 181 -11.34 -4.67 -16.68
CA PHE A 181 -11.82 -3.82 -17.77
C PHE A 181 -11.17 -4.13 -19.12
N SER A 182 -9.91 -4.54 -19.15
CA SER A 182 -9.22 -4.99 -20.37
C SER A 182 -9.86 -6.28 -20.92
N MET A 183 -10.24 -7.20 -20.03
CA MET A 183 -10.96 -8.41 -20.41
C MET A 183 -12.39 -8.10 -20.86
N LEU A 184 -13.09 -7.19 -20.18
CA LEU A 184 -14.42 -6.73 -20.61
C LEU A 184 -14.35 -5.94 -21.92
N LYS A 185 -13.27 -5.21 -22.18
CA LYS A 185 -13.01 -4.51 -23.45
C LYS A 185 -12.97 -5.50 -24.61
N TRP A 186 -12.40 -6.69 -24.42
CA TRP A 186 -12.47 -7.76 -25.42
C TRP A 186 -13.92 -8.21 -25.69
N MET A 187 -14.76 -8.30 -24.66
CA MET A 187 -16.18 -8.67 -24.81
C MET A 187 -17.04 -7.60 -25.50
N ILE A 188 -16.73 -6.32 -25.29
CA ILE A 188 -17.53 -5.19 -25.82
C ILE A 188 -17.00 -4.71 -27.18
N GLY A 189 -15.69 -4.65 -27.34
CA GLY A 189 -15.01 -3.99 -28.47
C GLY A 189 -14.82 -4.89 -29.70
N ASP A 190 -14.17 -6.05 -29.53
CA ASP A 190 -13.70 -6.85 -30.69
C ASP A 190 -14.78 -7.71 -31.33
N ARG A 191 -15.84 -8.05 -30.59
CA ARG A 191 -16.95 -8.88 -31.10
C ARG A 191 -18.26 -8.12 -31.33
N ARG A 192 -18.28 -6.79 -31.18
CA ARG A 192 -19.49 -5.93 -31.27
C ARG A 192 -20.72 -6.56 -30.60
N VAL A 193 -20.52 -7.17 -29.44
CA VAL A 193 -21.60 -7.81 -28.71
C VAL A 193 -22.36 -6.70 -28.00
N ARG A 194 -23.60 -6.42 -28.42
CA ARG A 194 -24.49 -5.46 -27.74
C ARG A 194 -24.96 -6.04 -26.40
N LEU A 195 -24.03 -6.17 -25.45
CA LEU A 195 -24.32 -6.58 -24.08
C LEU A 195 -24.69 -5.35 -23.26
N ASP A 196 -25.82 -5.43 -22.58
CA ASP A 196 -26.22 -4.42 -21.61
C ASP A 196 -25.30 -4.45 -20.37
N VAL A 197 -25.15 -3.30 -19.70
CA VAL A 197 -24.27 -3.12 -18.54
C VAL A 197 -24.60 -4.12 -17.43
N LYS A 198 -25.89 -4.42 -17.20
CA LYS A 198 -26.32 -5.40 -16.20
C LYS A 198 -25.81 -6.81 -16.53
N LYS A 199 -25.85 -7.20 -17.81
CA LYS A 199 -25.34 -8.50 -18.27
C LYS A 199 -23.82 -8.56 -18.13
N LEU A 200 -23.13 -7.48 -18.49
CA LEU A 200 -21.68 -7.37 -18.37
C LEU A 200 -21.22 -7.50 -16.90
N LYS A 201 -21.91 -6.79 -15.98
CA LYS A 201 -21.70 -6.89 -14.52
C LYS A 201 -21.92 -8.32 -14.03
N GLY A 202 -23.01 -8.97 -14.45
CA GLY A 202 -23.30 -10.37 -14.10
C GLY A 202 -22.21 -11.33 -14.56
N MET A 203 -21.78 -11.23 -15.81
CA MET A 203 -20.71 -12.07 -16.37
C MET A 203 -19.37 -11.85 -15.65
N SER A 204 -19.03 -10.59 -15.34
CA SER A 204 -17.82 -10.26 -14.57
C SER A 204 -17.85 -10.88 -13.18
N LYS A 205 -18.97 -10.78 -12.46
CA LYS A 205 -19.15 -11.39 -11.13
C LYS A 205 -19.00 -12.91 -11.16
N ILE A 206 -19.64 -13.58 -12.12
CA ILE A 206 -19.53 -15.04 -12.29
C ILE A 206 -18.08 -15.45 -12.51
N ARG A 207 -17.36 -14.74 -13.39
CA ARG A 207 -15.94 -15.04 -13.65
C ARG A 207 -15.07 -14.81 -12.42
N SER A 208 -15.23 -13.69 -11.71
CA SER A 208 -14.45 -13.39 -10.51
C SER A 208 -14.67 -14.45 -9.43
N TYR A 209 -15.91 -14.90 -9.27
CA TYR A 209 -16.24 -16.02 -8.38
C TYR A 209 -15.48 -17.29 -8.78
N HIS A 210 -15.59 -17.72 -10.05
CA HIS A 210 -14.87 -18.91 -10.51
C HIS A 210 -13.36 -18.75 -10.36
N LEU A 211 -12.80 -17.58 -10.65
CA LEU A 211 -11.35 -17.34 -10.52
C LEU A 211 -10.87 -17.44 -9.07
N ALA A 212 -11.65 -16.94 -8.11
CA ALA A 212 -11.35 -17.05 -6.69
C ALA A 212 -11.56 -18.48 -6.17
N SER A 213 -12.56 -19.19 -6.69
CA SER A 213 -12.93 -20.54 -6.30
C SER A 213 -12.22 -21.64 -7.09
N ILE A 214 -11.40 -21.30 -8.10
CA ILE A 214 -10.84 -22.23 -9.08
C ILE A 214 -10.08 -23.38 -8.42
N LYS A 215 -9.32 -23.12 -7.35
CA LYS A 215 -8.59 -24.16 -6.62
C LYS A 215 -9.53 -25.15 -5.91
N ASN A 216 -10.65 -24.65 -5.39
CA ASN A 216 -11.66 -25.47 -4.73
C ASN A 216 -12.50 -26.23 -5.77
N GLU A 217 -12.90 -25.59 -6.87
CA GLU A 217 -13.69 -26.19 -7.95
C GLU A 217 -12.91 -27.24 -8.75
N LEU A 218 -11.62 -27.00 -9.07
CA LEU A 218 -10.77 -27.97 -9.76
C LEU A 218 -10.46 -29.21 -8.92
N SER A 219 -10.56 -29.13 -7.59
CA SER A 219 -10.39 -30.29 -6.72
C SER A 219 -11.49 -31.36 -6.91
N TYR A 220 -12.60 -30.98 -7.54
CA TYR A 220 -13.74 -31.83 -7.89
C TYR A 220 -13.80 -32.16 -9.38
N TYR A 221 -12.92 -31.59 -10.21
CA TYR A 221 -12.91 -31.81 -11.65
C TYR A 221 -12.49 -33.26 -11.96
N GLY A 222 -13.35 -33.99 -12.70
CA GLY A 222 -13.09 -35.38 -13.09
C GLY A 222 -13.41 -36.44 -12.03
N LYS A 223 -14.08 -36.08 -10.93
CA LYS A 223 -14.61 -37.04 -9.95
C LYS A 223 -16.10 -37.32 -10.22
N ASP A 224 -16.50 -38.59 -10.18
CA ASP A 224 -17.92 -38.98 -10.20
C ASP A 224 -18.54 -38.67 -8.84
N LEU A 225 -19.20 -37.52 -8.73
CA LEU A 225 -19.86 -37.08 -7.50
C LEU A 225 -21.31 -37.57 -7.44
N SER A 226 -21.72 -38.05 -6.27
CA SER A 226 -23.10 -38.43 -6.00
C SER A 226 -24.00 -37.20 -5.86
N SER A 227 -25.32 -37.39 -6.05
CA SER A 227 -26.31 -36.31 -5.91
C SER A 227 -26.32 -35.64 -4.52
N ALA A 228 -25.88 -36.34 -3.47
CA ALA A 228 -25.80 -35.79 -2.12
C ALA A 228 -24.59 -34.86 -1.96
N GLU A 229 -23.43 -35.25 -2.49
CA GLU A 229 -22.20 -34.45 -2.48
C GLU A 229 -22.36 -33.18 -3.34
N LEU A 230 -23.05 -33.27 -4.48
CA LEU A 230 -23.37 -32.11 -5.31
C LEU A 230 -24.25 -31.08 -4.56
N ARG A 231 -25.17 -31.56 -3.72
CA ARG A 231 -26.07 -30.70 -2.93
C ARG A 231 -25.34 -30.02 -1.77
N GLU A 232 -24.37 -30.71 -1.17
CA GLU A 232 -23.50 -30.16 -0.14
C GLU A 232 -22.55 -29.10 -0.72
N ILE A 233 -21.95 -29.37 -1.89
CA ILE A 233 -21.13 -28.40 -2.64
C ILE A 233 -21.95 -27.15 -3.01
N ALA A 234 -23.18 -27.33 -3.49
CA ALA A 234 -24.07 -26.22 -3.80
C ALA A 234 -24.37 -25.34 -2.57
N ASN A 235 -24.54 -25.95 -1.39
CA ASN A 235 -24.77 -25.22 -0.13
C ASN A 235 -23.50 -24.55 0.44
N ILE A 236 -22.30 -25.06 0.17
CA ILE A 236 -21.05 -24.39 0.51
C ILE A 236 -20.77 -23.23 -0.47
N SER A 237 -21.20 -23.41 -1.72
CA SER A 237 -21.10 -22.44 -2.81
C SER A 237 -22.14 -21.31 -2.72
N THR A 238 -23.23 -21.46 -1.95
CA THR A 238 -24.23 -20.40 -1.80
C THR A 238 -23.59 -19.13 -1.23
N VAL A 239 -23.70 -18.09 -2.04
CA VAL A 239 -23.34 -16.68 -1.87
C VAL A 239 -23.83 -16.11 -0.52
N SER A 240 -23.17 -16.47 0.58
CA SER A 240 -23.43 -15.88 1.90
C SER A 240 -22.27 -15.01 2.41
N ASN A 241 -21.10 -15.02 1.75
CA ASN A 241 -19.91 -14.31 2.23
C ASN A 241 -19.31 -13.30 1.23
N ILE A 242 -19.99 -13.00 0.12
CA ILE A 242 -19.65 -11.83 -0.69
C ILE A 242 -20.59 -10.72 -0.24
N ILE A 243 -20.13 -10.01 0.80
CA ILE A 243 -20.42 -8.62 1.15
C ILE A 243 -21.80 -8.15 0.66
N SER A 244 -22.72 -7.99 1.61
CA SER A 244 -23.88 -7.12 1.49
C SER A 244 -23.42 -5.73 1.01
N LEU A 245 -23.31 -5.54 -0.30
CA LEU A 245 -23.27 -4.23 -0.91
C LEU A 245 -24.72 -3.74 -0.83
N ASN A 246 -25.06 -3.08 0.28
CA ASN A 246 -26.26 -2.26 0.33
C ASN A 246 -26.15 -1.26 -0.84
N ASP A 247 -27.13 -1.34 -1.73
CA ASP A 247 -27.40 -0.34 -2.76
C ASP A 247 -28.02 0.89 -2.07
N GLU A 248 -27.22 1.67 -1.34
CA GLU A 248 -27.56 3.06 -1.06
C GLU A 248 -26.76 3.93 -2.04
N ASP A 249 -27.48 4.41 -3.05
CA ASP A 249 -27.07 5.51 -3.95
C ASP A 249 -26.86 6.75 -3.08
N ASP A 250 -25.66 6.92 -2.54
CA ASP A 250 -25.22 8.20 -2.01
C ASP A 250 -24.50 8.96 -3.13
N ASP A 251 -25.20 9.96 -3.64
CA ASP A 251 -24.68 11.02 -4.50
C ASP A 251 -23.67 11.83 -3.66
N ILE A 252 -22.44 11.33 -3.56
CA ILE A 252 -21.34 12.05 -2.91
C ILE A 252 -20.91 13.15 -3.88
N THR A 253 -21.42 14.34 -3.63
CA THR A 253 -20.92 15.57 -4.22
C THR A 253 -19.46 15.76 -3.78
N ASP A 254 -18.53 15.35 -4.64
CA ASP A 254 -17.11 15.66 -4.52
C ASP A 254 -16.91 17.18 -4.60
N ASN A 255 -16.97 17.85 -3.45
CA ASN A 255 -16.40 19.19 -3.30
C ASN A 255 -14.88 19.05 -3.16
N ILE A 256 -14.21 18.75 -4.27
CA ILE A 256 -12.76 18.93 -4.37
C ILE A 256 -12.52 20.45 -4.45
N LEU A 257 -12.34 21.08 -3.30
CA LEU A 257 -11.72 22.40 -3.22
C LEU A 257 -10.23 22.21 -3.56
N LEU A 258 -9.90 22.33 -4.85
CA LEU A 258 -8.52 22.43 -5.31
C LEU A 258 -7.93 23.73 -4.75
N GLU A 259 -7.00 23.59 -3.81
CA GLU A 259 -6.19 24.69 -3.29
C GLU A 259 -5.19 25.18 -4.36
N GLU A 260 -5.62 26.06 -5.26
CA GLU A 260 -4.77 26.79 -6.21
C GLU A 260 -3.68 27.65 -5.51
N ARG A 261 -3.71 27.75 -4.18
CA ARG A 261 -2.76 28.56 -3.39
C ARG A 261 -1.40 27.87 -3.16
N ARG A 262 -1.31 26.53 -3.25
CA ARG A 262 -0.07 25.77 -2.94
C ARG A 262 0.93 25.69 -4.11
N GLU A 263 0.47 25.81 -5.36
CA GLU A 263 1.32 25.61 -6.54
C GLU A 263 2.44 26.67 -6.67
N MET A 264 2.15 27.94 -6.35
CA MET A 264 3.13 29.02 -6.50
C MET A 264 4.29 28.97 -5.50
N GLU A 265 4.07 28.46 -4.28
CA GLU A 265 5.13 28.34 -3.27
C GLU A 265 6.13 27.22 -3.60
N ILE A 266 5.71 26.19 -4.35
CA ILE A 266 6.49 24.97 -4.56
C ILE A 266 7.30 24.99 -5.85
N GLN A 267 6.88 25.76 -6.87
CA GLN A 267 7.65 25.99 -8.09
C GLN A 267 9.06 26.57 -7.81
N THR A 268 9.27 27.17 -6.63
CA THR A 268 10.54 27.78 -6.20
C THR A 268 11.38 26.93 -5.25
N ARG A 269 10.87 25.77 -4.80
CA ARG A 269 11.55 24.93 -3.80
C ARG A 269 12.68 24.13 -4.43
N THR A 270 13.88 24.23 -3.86
CA THR A 270 15.07 23.47 -4.33
C THR A 270 15.23 22.12 -3.64
N ASN A 271 14.48 21.87 -2.57
CA ASN A 271 14.53 20.66 -1.76
C ASN A 271 13.23 19.86 -1.92
N LEU A 272 13.28 18.57 -1.62
CA LEU A 272 12.11 17.69 -1.67
C LEU A 272 11.15 18.03 -0.51
N VAL A 273 9.85 18.05 -0.77
CA VAL A 273 8.82 18.33 0.27
C VAL A 273 8.87 17.28 1.38
N LEU A 274 9.26 16.03 1.08
CA LEU A 274 9.41 14.97 2.08
C LEU A 274 10.51 15.26 3.12
N GLU A 275 11.50 16.11 2.80
CA GLU A 275 12.56 16.49 3.75
C GLU A 275 12.02 17.27 4.96
N ASP A 276 10.81 17.84 4.87
CA ASP A 276 10.19 18.59 5.96
C ASP A 276 9.87 17.70 7.18
N PHE A 277 9.65 16.39 6.94
CA PHE A 277 9.20 15.48 7.99
C PHE A 277 9.82 14.08 7.95
N ILE A 278 10.66 13.78 6.94
CA ILE A 278 11.42 12.53 6.84
C ILE A 278 12.91 12.86 6.65
N ASP A 279 13.75 12.23 7.46
CA ASP A 279 15.20 12.26 7.30
C ASP A 279 15.64 11.35 6.13
N LEU A 280 15.72 11.91 4.92
CA LEU A 280 16.16 11.21 3.71
C LEU A 280 17.65 10.82 3.73
N SER A 281 18.43 11.28 4.71
CA SER A 281 19.83 10.87 4.86
C SER A 281 19.95 9.47 5.45
N GLN A 282 18.94 9.01 6.18
CA GLN A 282 18.87 7.66 6.73
C GLN A 282 18.37 6.69 5.64
N SER A 283 19.24 5.76 5.24
CA SER A 283 18.93 4.82 4.17
C SER A 283 17.92 3.76 4.63
N LEU A 284 16.74 3.71 4.00
CA LEU A 284 15.80 2.58 4.16
C LEU A 284 16.45 1.23 3.79
N ASP A 285 17.39 1.25 2.84
CA ASP A 285 18.14 0.06 2.40
C ASP A 285 18.97 -0.54 3.55
N ASN A 286 19.44 0.28 4.50
CA ASN A 286 20.19 -0.21 5.67
C ASN A 286 19.29 -1.00 6.63
N MET A 287 17.98 -0.73 6.63
CA MET A 287 17.03 -1.50 7.41
C MET A 287 16.87 -2.89 6.78
N GLU A 288 16.71 -2.96 5.46
CA GLU A 288 16.51 -4.19 4.67
C GLU A 288 17.74 -5.13 4.70
N THR A 289 18.97 -4.60 4.78
CA THR A 289 20.19 -5.42 4.89
C THR A 289 20.39 -6.06 6.27
N VAL A 290 20.08 -5.36 7.36
CA VAL A 290 20.16 -5.89 8.74
C VAL A 290 19.19 -7.07 8.94
N GLY A 291 18.05 -7.09 8.23
CA GLY A 291 17.12 -8.21 8.22
C GLY A 291 17.65 -9.48 7.54
N SER A 292 18.57 -9.35 6.57
CA SER A 292 19.17 -10.51 5.89
C SER A 292 20.31 -11.15 6.69
N GLU A 293 21.15 -10.36 7.36
CA GLU A 293 22.30 -10.89 8.13
C GLU A 293 21.89 -11.76 9.34
N ASN A 294 20.66 -11.59 9.84
CA ASN A 294 20.13 -12.41 10.93
C ASN A 294 19.62 -13.79 10.47
N ASN A 295 19.39 -14.00 9.17
CA ASN A 295 18.94 -15.30 8.64
C ASN A 295 20.09 -16.24 8.28
N ASP A 296 21.30 -15.73 8.06
CA ASP A 296 22.45 -16.56 7.66
C ASP A 296 23.23 -17.19 8.84
N ASN A 297 22.85 -16.87 10.10
CA ASN A 297 23.57 -17.32 11.30
C ASN A 297 22.90 -18.49 12.07
N VAL A 298 21.84 -19.11 11.54
CA VAL A 298 21.12 -20.20 12.24
C VAL A 298 21.50 -21.61 11.76
N ASP A 299 22.18 -21.77 10.62
CA ASP A 299 22.46 -23.11 10.05
C ASP A 299 23.85 -23.72 10.32
N GLU A 300 24.72 -23.05 11.09
CA GLU A 300 26.02 -23.65 11.50
C GLU A 300 26.16 -23.70 13.02
N ARG A 301 25.34 -24.51 13.70
CA ARG A 301 25.62 -25.03 15.06
C ARG A 301 24.63 -26.10 15.47
N ASN A 302 24.65 -27.25 14.80
CA ASN A 302 24.24 -28.53 15.39
C ASN A 302 24.77 -29.68 14.52
N GLY A 303 26.02 -30.03 14.77
CA GLY A 303 26.71 -31.13 14.09
C GLY A 303 28.07 -31.38 14.71
N ASN A 304 28.08 -31.87 15.95
CA ASN A 304 29.09 -32.77 16.54
C ASN A 304 28.62 -33.26 17.91
#